data_AF-A0A7S0X1L4-F1
#
_entry.id   AF-A0A7S0X1L4-F1
#
_cell.length_a   1.000
_cell.length_b   1.000
_cell.length_c   1.000
_cell.angle_alpha   90.00
_cell.angle_beta   90.00
_cell.angle_gamma   90.00
#
_symmetry.space_group_name_H-M   'P 1'
#
loop_
_entity.id
_entity.type
_entity.pdbx_description
1 polymer ?
#
loop_
_entity_poly.entity_id
_entity_poly.type
_entity_poly.pdbx_seq_one_letter_code
_entity_poly.pdbx_strand_id
1 'polypeptide(L)'
;ADFDALPDVRVTGRNAPLVAEKAGGVNMDHDSVFVPWGTSDIFFPTDFEALGRLYRASAEHVWGEGGGGDLTAAHYRQGAVVKRYKEMVRTATICSFNPMVDDFINARFFFGDALRGRGRSQADKRGAAASGDAAGSAAPKAPPAPKTGERVLEGAGLIPAGLPEWARKKLEQQQAAQA
;
A
#
# COMPACT_ATOMS: atom_id res chain seq x y z
N ALA A 1 1.54 -6.69 4.61
CA ALA A 1 2.22 -5.64 5.40
C ALA A 1 3.60 -6.15 5.77
N ASP A 2 4.55 -5.25 6.00
CA ASP A 2 5.90 -5.61 6.47
C ASP A 2 5.93 -5.49 8.00
N PHE A 3 6.15 -6.60 8.70
CA PHE A 3 6.14 -6.64 10.16
C PHE A 3 7.55 -6.58 10.75
N ASP A 4 8.60 -6.59 9.92
CA ASP A 4 9.99 -6.46 10.38
C ASP A 4 10.26 -5.08 11.03
N ALA A 5 9.35 -4.11 10.85
CA ALA A 5 9.41 -2.75 11.39
C ALA A 5 8.50 -2.52 12.62
N LEU A 6 7.82 -3.55 13.14
CA LEU A 6 7.02 -3.41 14.36
C LEU A 6 7.91 -3.62 15.60
N PRO A 7 7.99 -2.63 16.51
CA PRO A 7 8.85 -2.72 17.70
C PRO A 7 8.45 -3.84 18.67
N ASP A 8 7.22 -4.35 18.55
CA ASP A 8 6.61 -5.29 19.48
C ASP A 8 6.52 -6.74 18.94
N VAL A 9 7.12 -7.05 17.79
CA VAL A 9 7.14 -8.43 17.28
C VAL A 9 8.08 -9.27 18.15
N ARG A 10 7.47 -10.13 18.99
CA ARG A 10 8.19 -10.99 19.93
C ARG A 10 8.74 -12.27 19.31
N VAL A 11 8.08 -12.77 18.28
CA VAL A 11 8.54 -13.94 17.53
C VAL A 11 9.73 -13.54 16.67
N THR A 12 10.89 -14.18 16.87
CA THR A 12 12.10 -13.83 16.12
C THR A 12 12.11 -14.49 14.74
N GLY A 13 12.68 -13.79 13.75
CA GLY A 13 12.88 -14.33 12.39
C GLY A 13 12.48 -13.32 11.31
N ARG A 14 12.98 -13.54 10.09
CA ARG A 14 12.55 -12.77 8.92
C ARG A 14 11.12 -13.15 8.57
N ASN A 15 10.25 -12.16 8.33
CA ASN A 15 8.82 -12.40 8.09
C ASN A 15 8.14 -13.13 9.26
N ALA A 16 8.60 -12.90 10.50
CA ALA A 16 8.00 -13.53 11.66
C ALA A 16 6.53 -13.10 11.85
N PRO A 17 5.64 -14.00 12.28
CA PRO A 17 4.26 -13.66 12.53
C PRO A 17 4.10 -12.81 13.79
N LEU A 18 3.06 -11.98 13.79
CA LEU A 18 2.52 -11.38 15.01
C LEU A 18 1.44 -12.31 15.58
N VAL A 19 1.59 -12.71 16.83
CA VAL A 19 0.62 -13.53 17.55
C VAL A 19 0.01 -12.67 18.65
N ALA A 20 -1.27 -12.33 18.51
CA ALA A 20 -1.94 -11.40 19.40
C ALA A 20 -3.26 -11.98 19.95
N GLU A 21 -3.47 -11.80 21.24
CA GLU A 21 -4.72 -12.14 21.93
C GLU A 21 -5.35 -10.86 22.49
N LYS A 22 -6.69 -10.83 22.52
CA LYS A 22 -7.42 -9.75 23.18
C LYS A 22 -8.15 -10.29 24.41
N ALA A 23 -7.52 -10.16 25.57
CA ALA A 23 -8.06 -10.59 26.85
C ALA A 23 -8.49 -9.37 27.68
N GLY A 24 -9.76 -9.32 28.10
CA GLY A 24 -10.25 -8.23 28.95
C GLY A 24 -10.15 -6.83 28.33
N GLY A 25 -10.14 -6.73 26.99
CA GLY A 25 -9.99 -5.47 26.26
C GLY A 25 -8.53 -5.00 26.09
N VAL A 26 -7.57 -5.74 26.64
CA VAL A 26 -6.13 -5.48 26.49
C VAL A 26 -5.57 -6.41 25.41
N ASN A 27 -4.72 -5.87 24.53
CA ASN A 27 -3.98 -6.68 23.56
C ASN A 27 -2.73 -7.24 24.23
N MET A 28 -2.53 -8.55 24.08
CA MET A 28 -1.38 -9.29 24.60
C MET A 28 -0.69 -10.01 23.44
N ASP A 29 0.59 -9.70 23.23
CA ASP A 29 1.38 -10.35 22.19
C ASP A 29 2.13 -11.55 22.78
N HIS A 30 2.12 -12.66 22.05
CA HIS A 30 2.79 -13.91 22.41
C HIS A 30 4.15 -14.01 21.72
N ASP A 31 5.10 -14.68 22.36
CA ASP A 31 6.46 -14.93 21.84
C ASP A 31 6.57 -16.20 20.99
N SER A 32 5.45 -16.90 20.80
CA SER A 32 5.38 -18.17 20.09
C SER A 32 4.03 -18.36 19.39
N VAL A 33 4.03 -19.16 18.32
CA VAL A 33 2.82 -19.61 17.62
C VAL A 33 2.12 -20.78 18.33
N PHE A 34 2.76 -21.37 19.34
CA PHE A 34 2.21 -22.49 20.12
C PHE A 34 1.27 -21.99 21.22
N VAL A 35 0.17 -21.37 20.81
CA VAL A 35 -0.91 -20.91 21.69
C VAL A 35 -2.10 -21.87 21.65
N PRO A 36 -2.97 -21.88 22.68
CA PRO A 36 -4.20 -22.66 22.63
C PRO A 36 -5.04 -22.31 21.40
N TRP A 37 -5.74 -23.30 20.87
CA TRP A 37 -6.49 -23.08 19.64
C TRP A 37 -7.66 -22.12 19.86
N GLY A 38 -7.78 -21.12 18.99
CA GLY A 38 -8.86 -20.14 19.02
C GLY A 38 -8.69 -19.03 20.06
N THR A 39 -7.57 -18.96 20.79
CA THR A 39 -7.33 -17.89 21.78
C THR A 39 -6.62 -16.68 21.20
N SER A 40 -5.93 -16.82 20.06
CA SER A 40 -5.12 -15.74 19.50
C SER A 40 -5.27 -15.68 17.98
N ASP A 41 -5.18 -14.46 17.46
CA ASP A 41 -5.05 -14.20 16.04
C ASP A 41 -3.57 -14.23 15.64
N ILE A 42 -3.26 -14.93 14.55
CA ILE A 42 -1.90 -15.08 14.02
C ILE A 42 -1.83 -14.37 12.67
N PHE A 43 -1.03 -13.31 12.60
CA PHE A 43 -0.84 -12.50 11.39
C PHE A 43 0.54 -12.75 10.79
N PHE A 44 0.58 -13.29 9.58
CA PHE A 44 1.83 -13.41 8.82
C PHE A 44 2.06 -12.16 7.95
N PRO A 45 3.30 -11.63 7.90
CA PRO A 45 3.62 -10.54 7.01
C PRO A 45 3.54 -11.02 5.56
N THR A 46 3.26 -10.08 4.68
CA THR A 46 3.19 -10.37 3.25
C THR A 46 4.54 -10.12 2.62
N ASP A 47 5.19 -11.16 2.11
CA ASP A 47 6.38 -11.01 1.27
C ASP A 47 5.96 -10.53 -0.13
N PHE A 48 6.05 -9.22 -0.35
CA PHE A 48 5.68 -8.61 -1.63
C PHE A 48 6.65 -8.94 -2.78
N GLU A 49 7.89 -9.32 -2.48
CA GLU A 49 8.83 -9.75 -3.52
C GLU A 49 8.44 -11.15 -4.01
N ALA A 50 8.14 -12.06 -3.07
CA ALA A 50 7.63 -13.39 -3.39
C ALA A 50 6.30 -13.30 -4.14
N LEU A 51 5.39 -12.42 -3.69
CA LEU A 51 4.13 -12.16 -4.38
C LEU A 51 4.36 -11.63 -5.81
N GLY A 52 5.33 -10.73 -5.99
CA GLY A 52 5.73 -10.24 -7.31
C GLY A 52 6.21 -11.38 -8.21
N ARG A 53 7.11 -12.23 -7.72
CA ARG A 53 7.60 -13.41 -8.47
C ARG A 53 6.46 -14.37 -8.82
N LEU A 54 5.57 -14.67 -7.86
CA LEU A 54 4.40 -15.51 -8.08
C LEU A 54 3.48 -14.95 -9.16
N TYR A 55 3.23 -13.64 -9.13
CA TYR A 55 2.43 -12.97 -10.15
C TYR A 55 3.03 -13.12 -11.54
N ARG A 56 4.36 -12.95 -11.69
CA ARG A 56 5.05 -13.14 -12.98
C ARG A 56 4.97 -14.58 -13.48
N ALA A 57 5.27 -15.55 -12.62
CA ALA A 57 5.19 -16.96 -12.98
C ALA A 57 3.77 -17.36 -13.39
N SER A 58 2.76 -16.85 -12.68
CA SER A 58 1.34 -17.11 -12.99
C SER A 58 0.94 -16.49 -14.34
N ALA A 59 1.39 -15.27 -14.60
CA ALA A 59 1.17 -14.59 -15.87
C ALA A 59 1.82 -15.32 -17.05
N GLU A 60 3.07 -15.75 -16.90
CA GLU A 60 3.79 -16.55 -17.90
C GLU A 60 3.10 -17.89 -18.15
N HIS A 61 2.59 -18.54 -17.10
CA HIS A 61 1.86 -19.80 -17.25
C HIS A 61 0.56 -19.63 -18.05
N VAL A 62 -0.20 -18.56 -17.78
CA VAL A 62 -1.51 -18.32 -18.41
C VAL A 62 -1.37 -17.80 -19.85
N TRP A 63 -0.41 -16.91 -20.09
CA TRP A 63 -0.27 -16.24 -21.39
C TRP A 63 0.87 -16.79 -22.24
N GLY A 64 1.72 -17.68 -21.72
CA GLY A 64 2.91 -18.23 -22.39
C GLY A 64 4.13 -17.30 -22.29
N GLU A 65 5.31 -17.82 -22.65
CA GLU A 65 6.54 -17.01 -22.77
C GLU A 65 6.30 -15.81 -23.71
N GLY A 66 6.39 -14.60 -23.16
CA GLY A 66 6.18 -13.35 -23.90
C GLY A 66 4.71 -12.98 -24.21
N GLY A 67 3.73 -13.81 -23.84
CA GLY A 67 2.32 -13.57 -24.22
C GLY A 67 1.53 -12.60 -23.33
N GLY A 68 2.07 -12.20 -22.17
CA GLY A 68 1.44 -11.22 -21.27
C GLY A 68 1.69 -9.75 -21.63
N GLY A 69 2.57 -9.47 -22.61
CA GLY A 69 3.14 -8.14 -22.84
C GLY A 69 4.05 -7.68 -21.71
N ASP A 70 4.25 -6.36 -21.62
CA ASP A 70 5.05 -5.73 -20.56
C ASP A 70 4.36 -5.97 -19.21
N LEU A 71 4.88 -6.93 -18.45
CA LEU A 71 4.33 -7.35 -17.18
C LEU A 71 4.95 -6.54 -16.06
N THR A 72 4.13 -5.74 -15.38
CA THR A 72 4.61 -4.93 -14.26
C THR A 72 4.05 -5.48 -12.96
N ALA A 73 4.94 -5.69 -11.99
CA ALA A 73 4.59 -6.09 -10.63
C ALA A 73 5.35 -5.18 -9.68
N ALA A 74 4.63 -4.33 -8.95
CA ALA A 74 5.19 -3.36 -8.03
C ALA A 74 4.37 -3.30 -6.75
N HIS A 75 4.98 -2.82 -5.67
CA HIS A 75 4.29 -2.62 -4.41
C HIS A 75 4.70 -1.30 -3.76
N TYR A 76 3.72 -0.54 -3.29
CA TYR A 76 3.89 0.82 -2.79
C TYR A 76 3.43 0.91 -1.34
N ARG A 77 4.07 1.76 -0.54
CA ARG A 77 3.57 2.08 0.81
C ARG A 77 2.19 2.73 0.71
N GLN A 78 1.29 2.42 1.64
CA GLN A 78 -0.06 2.96 1.67
C GLN A 78 -0.06 4.50 1.60
N GLY A 79 0.76 5.15 2.42
CA GLY A 79 0.86 6.61 2.42
C GLY A 79 1.23 7.19 1.05
N ALA A 80 2.10 6.52 0.26
CA ALA A 80 2.45 6.96 -1.08
C ALA A 80 1.28 6.81 -2.07
N VAL A 81 0.51 5.73 -1.96
CA VAL A 81 -0.69 5.51 -2.80
C VAL A 81 -1.77 6.52 -2.44
N VAL A 82 -2.05 6.72 -1.16
CA VAL A 82 -3.07 7.67 -0.68
C VAL A 82 -2.71 9.09 -1.12
N LYS A 83 -1.45 9.52 -0.95
CA LYS A 83 -0.97 10.83 -1.44
C LYS A 83 -1.13 11.00 -2.95
N ARG A 84 -0.98 9.93 -3.71
CA ARG A 84 -1.03 9.96 -5.18
C ARG A 84 -2.45 9.94 -5.75
N TYR A 85 -3.36 9.20 -5.12
CA TYR A 85 -4.68 8.88 -5.70
C TYR A 85 -5.88 9.41 -4.91
N LYS A 86 -5.69 9.98 -3.72
CA LYS A 86 -6.78 10.59 -2.94
C LYS A 86 -6.56 12.08 -2.76
N GLU A 87 -7.68 12.78 -2.61
CA GLU A 87 -7.69 14.16 -2.16
C GLU A 87 -7.30 14.19 -0.68
N MET A 88 -6.02 14.51 -0.41
CA MET A 88 -5.44 14.53 0.93
C MET A 88 -6.26 15.36 1.93
N VAL A 89 -6.90 16.42 1.46
CA VAL A 89 -7.76 17.31 2.24
C VAL A 89 -8.96 16.58 2.85
N ARG A 90 -9.49 15.53 2.20
CA ARG A 90 -10.65 14.76 2.71
C ARG A 90 -10.29 13.68 3.73
N THR A 91 -9.00 13.40 3.88
CA THR A 91 -8.51 12.33 4.77
C THR A 91 -7.67 12.87 5.92
N ALA A 92 -7.33 14.16 5.90
CA ALA A 92 -6.73 14.86 7.01
C ALA A 92 -7.78 15.23 8.07
N THR A 93 -7.35 15.16 9.33
CA THR A 93 -8.08 15.67 10.49
C THR A 93 -7.93 17.19 10.60
N ILE A 94 -8.67 17.81 11.51
CA ILE A 94 -8.66 19.27 11.74
C ILE A 94 -7.26 19.80 12.09
N CYS A 95 -6.38 18.97 12.66
CA CYS A 95 -5.00 19.34 12.95
C CYS A 95 -4.00 18.97 11.83
N SER A 96 -4.48 18.71 10.62
CA SER A 96 -3.68 18.31 9.45
C SER A 96 -3.01 16.93 9.54
N PHE A 97 -3.19 16.21 10.65
CA PHE A 97 -2.80 14.80 10.78
C PHE A 97 -3.67 13.91 9.89
N ASN A 98 -3.11 12.97 9.12
CA ASN A 98 -3.86 12.09 8.24
C ASN A 98 -3.66 10.62 8.62
N PRO A 99 -4.61 9.99 9.34
CA PRO A 99 -4.45 8.61 9.81
C PRO A 99 -4.20 7.61 8.68
N MET A 100 -4.74 7.85 7.48
CA MET A 100 -4.53 6.96 6.33
C MET A 100 -3.10 6.98 5.80
N VAL A 101 -2.34 8.03 6.09
CA VAL A 101 -0.94 8.20 5.66
C VAL A 101 0.02 7.96 6.81
N ASP A 102 -0.33 8.44 8.00
CA ASP A 102 0.59 8.58 9.13
C ASP A 102 0.52 7.38 10.10
N ASP A 103 -0.64 6.73 10.27
CA ASP A 103 -0.76 5.59 11.21
C ASP A 103 -0.40 4.25 10.57
N PHE A 104 -0.62 4.08 9.27
CA PHE A 104 -0.45 2.79 8.57
C PHE A 104 0.85 2.72 7.77
N ILE A 105 1.98 2.97 8.42
CA ILE A 105 3.31 3.02 7.77
C ILE A 105 3.74 1.68 7.15
N ASN A 106 3.32 0.57 7.75
CA ASN A 106 3.67 -0.80 7.35
C ASN A 106 2.72 -1.39 6.31
N ALA A 107 1.60 -0.72 6.05
CA ALA A 107 0.64 -1.14 5.05
C ALA A 107 1.21 -0.84 3.65
N ARG A 108 1.01 -1.81 2.74
CA ARG A 108 1.47 -1.69 1.35
C ARG A 108 0.41 -2.25 0.42
N PHE A 109 0.34 -1.66 -0.77
CA PHE A 109 -0.50 -2.13 -1.86
C PHE A 109 0.37 -2.83 -2.89
N PHE A 110 -0.11 -3.96 -3.39
CA PHE A 110 0.46 -4.63 -4.55
C PHE A 110 -0.31 -4.23 -5.81
N PHE A 111 0.40 -3.89 -6.87
CA PHE A 111 -0.12 -3.58 -8.18
C PHE A 111 0.51 -4.56 -9.18
N GLY A 112 -0.31 -5.40 -9.78
CA GLY A 112 0.06 -6.23 -10.91
C GLY A 112 -0.69 -5.74 -12.14
N ASP A 113 0.03 -5.44 -13.22
CA ASP A 113 -0.57 -5.14 -14.51
C ASP A 113 0.02 -6.00 -15.62
N ALA A 114 -0.88 -6.56 -16.42
CA ALA A 114 -0.59 -7.35 -17.62
C ALA A 114 -1.26 -6.63 -18.79
N LEU A 115 -0.68 -5.48 -19.18
CA LEU A 115 -1.29 -4.51 -20.10
C LEU A 115 -1.64 -5.08 -21.48
N ARG A 116 -1.02 -6.18 -21.93
CA ARG A 116 -1.34 -6.80 -23.23
C ARG A 116 -2.08 -8.14 -23.15
N GLY A 117 -2.10 -8.81 -21.98
CA GLY A 117 -2.90 -10.03 -21.78
C GLY A 117 -4.42 -9.77 -21.78
N ARG A 118 -4.83 -8.51 -21.59
CA ARG A 118 -6.21 -8.02 -21.80
C ARG A 118 -6.47 -7.53 -23.23
N GLY A 119 -5.78 -8.13 -24.22
CA GLY A 119 -6.19 -8.01 -25.61
C GLY A 119 -7.67 -8.38 -25.73
N ARG A 120 -8.50 -7.37 -26.02
CA ARG A 120 -9.95 -7.37 -26.27
C ARG A 120 -10.52 -8.78 -26.36
N SER A 121 -11.42 -9.11 -25.43
CA SER A 121 -12.28 -10.27 -25.61
C SER A 121 -12.86 -10.22 -27.03
N GLN A 122 -13.08 -11.40 -27.59
CA GLN A 122 -13.61 -11.70 -28.93
C GLN A 122 -14.87 -10.90 -29.35
N ALA A 123 -15.41 -10.03 -28.49
CA ALA A 123 -16.49 -9.09 -28.75
C ALA A 123 -16.15 -8.02 -29.83
N ASP A 124 -14.90 -7.56 -29.92
CA ASP A 124 -14.54 -6.50 -30.88
C ASP A 124 -14.47 -6.96 -32.35
N LYS A 125 -14.37 -8.27 -32.60
CA LYS A 125 -14.34 -8.81 -33.97
C LYS A 125 -15.73 -8.90 -34.62
N ARG A 126 -16.82 -8.70 -33.88
CA ARG A 126 -18.19 -8.68 -34.44
C ARG A 126 -18.76 -7.27 -34.68
N GLY A 127 -18.11 -6.22 -34.18
CA GLY A 127 -18.61 -4.84 -34.30
C GLY A 127 -18.03 -4.02 -35.47
N ALA A 128 -16.87 -4.38 -36.01
CA ALA A 128 -16.16 -3.55 -37.00
C ALA A 128 -16.71 -3.64 -38.45
N ALA A 129 -17.82 -4.35 -38.67
CA ALA A 129 -18.48 -4.43 -39.98
C ALA A 129 -19.75 -3.58 -40.08
N ALA A 130 -20.13 -2.81 -39.05
CA ALA A 130 -21.32 -1.97 -39.11
C ALA A 130 -21.14 -0.64 -38.37
N SER A 131 -21.61 0.41 -39.02
CA SER A 131 -21.83 1.78 -38.54
C SER A 131 -20.60 2.65 -38.28
N GLY A 132 -20.42 3.65 -39.17
CA GLY A 132 -19.82 4.91 -38.79
C GLY A 132 -20.77 5.69 -37.89
N ASP A 133 -20.22 6.33 -36.87
CA ASP A 133 -20.44 7.75 -36.56
C ASP A 133 -19.60 8.14 -35.34
N ALA A 134 -19.19 9.40 -35.32
CA ALA A 134 -18.23 9.98 -34.40
C ALA A 134 -18.77 10.10 -32.96
N ALA A 135 -17.98 9.69 -31.97
CA ALA A 135 -17.98 10.25 -30.61
C ALA A 135 -16.70 9.85 -29.86
N GLY A 136 -16.13 10.81 -29.13
CA GLY A 136 -14.82 10.71 -28.49
C GLY A 136 -14.71 9.69 -27.36
N SER A 137 -13.49 9.19 -27.15
CA SER A 137 -13.06 8.57 -25.90
C SER A 137 -11.55 8.77 -25.75
N ALA A 138 -11.17 9.67 -24.86
CA ALA A 138 -9.79 9.93 -24.50
C ALA A 138 -9.31 8.83 -23.54
N ALA A 139 -8.35 8.01 -23.99
CA ALA A 139 -7.63 7.10 -23.13
C ALA A 139 -6.84 7.89 -22.06
N PRO A 140 -6.74 7.39 -20.81
CA PRO A 140 -5.91 8.04 -19.79
C PRO A 140 -4.44 7.96 -20.21
N LYS A 141 -3.86 9.12 -20.47
CA LYS A 141 -2.46 9.31 -20.85
C LYS A 141 -1.56 8.86 -19.70
N ALA A 142 -0.56 8.03 -19.99
CA ALA A 142 0.47 7.64 -19.02
C ALA A 142 1.15 8.89 -18.43
N PRO A 143 1.44 8.91 -17.11
CA PRO A 143 2.01 10.10 -16.48
C PRO A 143 3.46 10.33 -16.93
N PRO A 144 3.86 11.59 -17.21
CA PRO A 144 5.23 11.93 -17.51
C PRO A 144 6.14 11.74 -16.28
N ALA A 145 7.40 11.38 -16.52
CA ALA A 145 8.43 11.23 -15.50
C ALA A 145 8.60 12.54 -14.69
N PRO A 146 8.89 12.45 -13.37
CA PRO A 146 9.10 13.63 -12.54
C PRO A 146 10.34 14.40 -13.03
N LYS A 147 10.12 15.68 -13.38
CA LYS A 147 11.21 16.60 -13.70
C LYS A 147 11.96 16.96 -12.41
N THR A 148 13.26 16.74 -12.43
CA THR A 148 14.25 17.30 -11.52
C THR A 148 14.08 18.82 -11.45
N GLY A 149 13.88 19.37 -10.25
CA GLY A 149 13.70 20.82 -10.07
C GLY A 149 13.03 21.20 -8.76
N GLU A 150 13.83 21.23 -7.69
CA GLU A 150 13.80 22.15 -6.54
C GLU A 150 12.51 22.95 -6.25
N ARG A 151 11.99 22.75 -5.03
CA ARG A 151 11.93 23.83 -4.03
C ARG A 151 12.01 23.23 -2.63
N VAL A 152 13.15 23.51 -1.99
CA VAL A 152 13.38 23.36 -0.56
C VAL A 152 12.43 24.32 0.17
N LEU A 153 11.60 23.79 1.06
CA LEU A 153 10.98 24.56 2.14
C LEU A 153 11.63 24.09 3.44
N GLU A 154 12.73 24.74 3.78
CA GLU A 154 13.35 24.68 5.10
C GLU A 154 12.47 25.43 6.11
N GLY A 155 12.27 24.78 7.26
CA GLY A 155 12.23 25.41 8.59
C GLY A 155 11.12 26.41 8.91
N ALA A 156 10.12 25.97 9.68
CA ALA A 156 9.76 26.56 10.98
C ALA A 156 8.59 25.78 11.59
N GLY A 157 8.86 25.08 12.70
CA GLY A 157 7.84 24.43 13.52
C GLY A 157 6.92 25.46 14.16
N LEU A 158 5.63 25.39 13.83
CA LEU A 158 4.56 26.00 14.59
C LEU A 158 3.60 24.88 14.98
N ILE A 159 3.78 24.35 16.19
CA ILE A 159 2.78 23.48 16.83
C ILE A 159 1.56 24.37 17.11
N PRO A 160 0.37 24.09 16.54
CA PRO A 160 -0.81 24.88 16.83
C PRO A 160 -1.15 24.81 18.33
N ALA A 161 -1.22 25.96 18.99
CA ALA A 161 -1.67 26.03 20.37
C ALA A 161 -3.13 25.53 20.47
N GLY A 162 -3.36 24.49 21.28
CA GLY A 162 -4.70 23.90 21.48
C GLY A 162 -4.83 22.41 21.15
N LEU A 163 -3.76 21.74 20.71
CA LEU A 163 -3.80 20.29 20.48
C LEU A 163 -4.11 19.51 21.78
N PRO A 164 -5.02 18.52 21.75
CA PRO A 164 -5.22 17.57 22.84
C PRO A 164 -3.91 16.84 23.18
N GLU A 165 -3.75 16.42 24.44
CA GLU A 165 -2.50 15.82 24.95
C GLU A 165 -2.04 14.61 24.12
N TRP A 166 -2.97 13.76 23.68
CA TRP A 166 -2.66 12.58 22.85
C TRP A 166 -2.03 12.95 21.49
N ALA A 167 -2.43 14.09 20.92
CA ALA A 167 -1.92 14.55 19.64
C ALA A 167 -0.52 15.18 19.77
N ARG A 168 -0.22 15.80 20.92
CA ARG A 168 1.13 16.31 21.24
C ARG A 168 2.12 15.16 21.43
N LYS A 169 1.75 14.14 22.20
CA LYS A 169 2.55 12.92 22.40
C LYS A 169 2.87 12.22 21.08
N LYS A 170 1.89 12.11 20.17
CA LYS A 170 2.12 11.55 18.83
C LYS A 170 3.09 12.40 17.99
N LEU A 171 2.97 13.73 18.04
CA LEU A 171 3.86 14.64 17.30
C LEU A 171 5.31 14.55 17.81
N GLU A 172 5.50 14.50 19.12
CA GLU A 172 6.80 14.32 19.76
C GLU A 172 7.43 12.97 19.39
N GLN A 173 6.64 11.89 19.40
CA GLN A 173 7.09 10.55 19.02
C GLN A 173 7.48 10.48 17.53
N GLN A 174 6.77 11.21 16.67
CA GLN A 174 7.08 11.31 15.24
C GLN A 174 8.35 12.12 14.97
N GLN A 175 8.60 13.18 15.74
CA GLN A 175 9.84 13.96 15.67
C GLN A 175 11.04 13.14 16.16
N ALA A 176 10.87 12.34 17.22
CA ALA A 176 11.91 11.46 17.75
C ALA A 176 12.30 10.33 16.79
N ALA A 177 11.37 9.84 15.96
CA ALA A 177 11.64 8.79 14.96
C ALA A 177 12.32 9.29 13.67
N GLN A 178 12.43 10.61 13.50
CA GLN A 178 13.05 11.25 12.33
C GLN A 178 14.47 11.80 12.62
N ALA A 179 14.90 11.80 13.88
CA ALA A 179 16.25 12.16 14.33
C ALA A 179 17.12 10.91 14.47
#